data_AF-A0A1F9VE24-F1
#
_entry.id   AF-A0A1F9VE24-F1
#
_cell.length_a   1.000
_cell.length_b   1.000
_cell.length_c   1.000
_cell.angle_alpha   90.00
_cell.angle_beta   90.00
_cell.angle_gamma   90.00
#
_symmetry.space_group_name_H-M   'P 1'
#
loop_
_entity.id
_entity.type
_entity.pdbx_description
1 polymer ?
#
loop_
_entity_poly.entity_id
_entity_poly.type
_entity_poly.pdbx_seq_one_letter_code
_entity_poly.pdbx_strand_id
1 'polypeptide(L)' 'MDFQVREGDCDLCLSKHVDVAVLGDSDGPRVWACEECLEEALAAIRPALVPSGGGSRADKPLFEEAKS' A
#
# COMPACT_ATOMS: atom_id res chain seq x y z
N MET A 1 -1.08 -11.18 -13.23
CA MET A 1 -0.74 -9.75 -13.14
C MET A 1 0.62 -9.61 -13.79
N ASP A 2 0.65 -9.14 -15.03
CA ASP A 2 1.88 -8.94 -15.80
C ASP A 2 2.47 -7.58 -15.41
N PHE A 3 3.60 -7.59 -14.71
CA PHE A 3 4.33 -6.37 -14.33
C PHE A 3 5.33 -6.02 -15.45
N GLN A 4 5.15 -4.84 -16.05
CA GLN A 4 6.07 -4.32 -17.07
C GLN A 4 7.11 -3.42 -16.39
N VAL A 5 8.38 -3.81 -16.50
CA VAL A 5 9.54 -3.03 -16.04
C VAL A 5 10.34 -2.56 -17.26
N ARG A 6 10.76 -1.31 -17.25
CA ARG A 6 11.62 -0.72 -18.29
C ARG A 6 12.55 0.32 -17.69
N GLU A 7 13.64 0.62 -18.38
CA GLU A 7 14.45 1.80 -18.07
C GLU A 7 13.70 3.08 -18.53
N GLY A 8 13.65 4.09 -17.67
CA GLY A 8 12.97 5.36 -17.97
C GLY A 8 13.12 6.41 -16.87
N ASP A 9 12.24 7.41 -16.94
CA ASP A 9 12.15 8.47 -15.95
C ASP A 9 11.04 8.15 -14.95
N CYS A 10 11.31 8.37 -13.66
CA CYS A 10 10.32 8.20 -12.59
C CYS A 10 9.41 9.44 -12.50
N ASP A 11 8.10 9.25 -12.61
CA ASP A 11 7.11 10.34 -12.56
C ASP A 11 6.99 10.98 -11.16
N LEU A 12 7.42 10.28 -10.11
CA LEU A 12 7.29 10.72 -8.70
C LEU A 12 8.50 11.52 -8.23
N CYS A 13 9.71 10.98 -8.40
CA CYS A 13 10.95 11.61 -7.92
C CYS A 13 11.78 12.28 -9.03
N LEU A 14 11.33 12.20 -10.29
CA LEU A 14 12.00 12.78 -11.47
C LEU A 14 13.41 12.24 -11.73
N SER A 15 13.76 11.11 -11.11
CA SER A 15 15.01 10.40 -11.39
C SER A 15 15.00 9.86 -12.82
N LYS A 16 16.13 9.97 -13.51
CA LYS A 16 16.28 9.60 -14.92
C LYS A 16 17.12 8.35 -15.09
N HIS A 17 16.86 7.58 -16.14
CA HIS A 17 17.57 6.34 -16.47
C HIS A 17 17.56 5.34 -15.30
N VAL A 18 16.38 5.16 -14.69
CA VAL A 18 16.16 4.20 -13.61
C VAL A 18 15.14 3.15 -14.06
N ASP A 19 15.20 1.97 -13.46
CA ASP A 19 14.17 0.96 -13.68
C ASP A 19 12.84 1.46 -13.11
N VAL A 20 11.82 1.54 -13.96
CA VAL A 20 10.47 1.96 -13.62
C VAL A 20 9.46 0.87 -13.93
N ALA A 21 8.50 0.71 -13.00
CA ALA A 21 7.35 -0.15 -13.15
C ALA A 21 6.08 0.68 -13.32
N VAL A 22 5.12 0.15 -14.08
CA VAL A 22 3.83 0.81 -14.28
C VAL A 22 2.86 0.48 -13.13
N LEU A 23 2.35 1.52 -12.49
CA LEU A 23 1.21 1.51 -11.58
C LEU A 23 -0.02 2.03 -12.34
N GLY A 24 -1.00 1.17 -12.57
CA GLY A 24 -2.26 1.58 -13.20
C GLY A 24 -2.96 0.42 -13.91
N ASP A 25 -4.28 0.50 -13.97
CA ASP A 25 -5.09 -0.45 -14.73
C ASP A 25 -5.01 -0.17 -16.24
N SER A 26 -5.38 -1.15 -17.07
CA SER A 26 -5.23 -1.02 -18.53
C SER A 26 -6.01 0.15 -19.14
N ASP A 27 -7.11 0.56 -18.49
CA ASP A 27 -8.01 1.65 -18.85
C ASP A 27 -7.81 2.94 -18.03
N GLY A 28 -6.85 2.97 -17.10
CA GLY A 28 -6.59 4.09 -16.20
C GLY A 28 -5.34 4.91 -16.54
N PRO A 29 -5.11 6.04 -15.84
CA PRO A 29 -3.84 6.75 -15.92
C PRO A 29 -2.70 5.84 -15.46
N ARG A 30 -1.67 5.73 -16.28
CA ARG A 30 -0.46 4.94 -16.01
C ARG A 30 0.59 5.84 -15.38
N VAL A 31 1.09 5.46 -14.22
CA VAL A 31 2.20 6.13 -13.53
C VAL A 31 3.42 5.22 -13.60
N TRP A 32 4.56 5.74 -14.05
CA TRP A 32 5.82 5.01 -14.06
C TRP A 32 6.65 5.44 -12.85
N ALA A 33 6.89 4.49 -11.95
CA ALA A 33 7.57 4.75 -10.69
C ALA A 33 8.80 3.85 -10.57
N CYS A 34 9.90 4.37 -10.02
CA CYS A 34 11.00 3.53 -9.57
C CYS A 34 10.59 2.69 -8.35
N GLU A 35 11.39 1.67 -8.04
CA GLU A 35 11.12 0.74 -6.93
C GLU A 35 10.91 1.48 -5.59
N GLU A 36 11.81 2.40 -5.23
CA GLU A 36 11.72 3.17 -3.98
C GLU A 36 10.38 3.93 -3.85
N CYS A 37 10.01 4.68 -4.89
CA CYS A 37 8.75 5.43 -4.89
C CYS A 37 7.51 4.53 -4.95
N LEU A 38 7.62 3.36 -5.59
CA LEU A 38 6.58 2.34 -5.61
C LEU A 38 6.36 1.76 -4.21
N GLU A 39 7.42 1.43 -3.49
CA GLU A 39 7.35 0.93 -2.11
C GLU A 39 6.72 1.97 -1.17
N GLU A 40 7.13 3.25 -1.28
CA GLU A 40 6.55 4.33 -0.49
C GLU A 40 5.05 4.53 -0.81
N ALA A 41 4.68 4.53 -2.09
CA ALA A 41 3.29 4.65 -2.51
C ALA A 41 2.45 3.47 -1.98
N LEU A 42 2.92 2.24 -2.14
CA LEU A 42 2.23 1.06 -1.62
C LEU A 42 2.12 1.06 -0.09
N ALA A 43 3.15 1.55 0.62
CA ALA A 43 3.11 1.71 2.07
C ALA A 43 2.06 2.75 2.51
N ALA A 44 1.89 3.84 1.75
CA ALA A 44 0.86 4.85 2.02
C ALA A 44 -0.56 4.33 1.78
N ILE A 45 -0.78 3.46 0.79
CA ILE A 45 -2.11 2.92 0.45
C ILE A 45 -2.46 1.68 1.27
N ARG A 46 -1.46 0.92 1.77
CA ARG A 46 -1.64 -0.26 2.63
C ARG A 46 -2.65 -0.08 3.77
N PRO A 47 -2.62 1.01 4.58
CA PRO A 47 -3.61 1.20 5.63
C PRO A 47 -5.06 1.39 5.12
N ALA A 48 -5.25 1.76 3.84
CA ALA A 48 -6.58 1.85 3.21
C ALA A 48 -7.03 0.52 2.57
N LEU A 49 -6.10 -0.35 2.17
CA LEU A 49 -6.38 -1.68 1.60
C LEU A 49 -6.58 -2.77 2.65
N VAL A 50 -6.12 -2.55 3.89
CA VAL A 50 -6.57 -3.36 5.03
C VAL A 50 -7.98 -2.86 5.38
N PRO A 51 -9.04 -3.64 5.15
CA PRO A 51 -10.34 -3.24 5.65
C PRO A 51 -10.19 -3.09 7.16
N SER A 52 -10.47 -1.87 7.65
CA SER A 52 -10.81 -1.66 9.04
C SER A 52 -12.13 -2.41 9.29
N GLY A 53 -12.05 -3.74 9.38
CA GLY A 53 -13.06 -4.57 9.97
C GLY A 53 -13.13 -4.22 11.44
N GLY A 54 -14.08 -3.34 11.77
CA GLY A 54 -14.43 -3.06 13.14
C GLY A 54 -14.93 -4.33 13.85
N GLY A 55 -14.56 -4.43 15.14
CA GLY A 55 -14.96 -5.47 16.09
C GLY A 55 -13.74 -6.29 16.53
N SER A 56 -13.10 -6.01 17.65
CA SER A 56 -13.73 -6.03 18.96
C SER A 56 -13.19 -4.93 19.86
N ARG A 57 -14.12 -4.07 20.28
CA ARG A 57 -14.39 -3.75 21.69
C ARG A 57 -13.20 -4.00 22.62
N ALA A 58 -12.71 -2.92 23.23
CA ALA A 58 -11.89 -2.94 24.43
C ALA A 58 -12.19 -4.19 25.28
N ASP A 59 -11.25 -5.13 25.32
CA ASP A 59 -11.25 -6.22 26.29
C ASP A 59 -10.85 -5.57 27.62
N LYS A 60 -11.86 -4.98 28.28
CA LYS A 60 -11.82 -4.78 29.72
C LYS A 60 -11.54 -6.16 30.33
N PRO A 61 -10.64 -6.28 31.32
CA PRO A 61 -10.53 -7.52 32.08
C PRO A 61 -11.87 -7.78 32.76
N LEU A 62 -12.70 -8.66 32.17
CA LEU A 62 -13.93 -9.14 32.76
C LEU A 62 -13.64 -10.46 33.49
N PHE A 63 -12.69 -10.44 34.42
CA PHE A 63 -12.65 -11.44 35.47
C PHE A 63 -13.54 -10.93 36.61
N GLU A 64 -14.84 -11.09 36.44
CA GLU A 64 -15.74 -11.26 37.57
C GLU A 64 -15.74 -12.74 37.93
N GLU A 65 -15.17 -13.08 39.09
CA GLU A 65 -15.69 -14.19 39.90
C GLU A 65 -16.09 -13.65 41.28
N ALA A 66 -17.41 -13.44 41.37
CA ALA A 66 -18.30 -13.85 42.45
C ALA A 66 -17.78 -13.84 43.90
N LYS A 67 -18.43 -12.98 44.70
CA LYS A 67 -18.71 -13.23 46.11
C LYS A 67 -19.38 -14.61 46.29
N SER A 68 -18.79 -15.45 47.13
CA SER A 68 -19.53 -16.26 48.10
C SER A 68 -18.72 -16.45 49.37
#